data_AF-A0A3B9VRM1-F1
#
_entry.id   AF-A0A3B9VRM1-F1
#
_cell.length_a   1.000
_cell.length_b   1.000
_cell.length_c   1.000
_cell.angle_alpha   90.00
_cell.angle_beta   90.00
_cell.angle_gamma   90.00
#
_symmetry.space_group_name_H-M   'P 1'
#
loop_
_entity.id
_entity.type
_entity.pdbx_description
1 polymer ?
#
loop_
_entity_poly.entity_id
_entity_poly.type
_entity_poly.pdbx_seq_one_letter_code
_entity_poly.pdbx_strand_id
1 'polypeptide(L)' 'MSQSSEISLPRDITDKFDRPVRDLRISVTDRCNFRCPYCMPAEIFGEKYEFLPRPHILTFEEI' A
#
# COMPACT_ATOMS: atom_id res chain seq x y z
N MET A 1 13.17 -14.47 -41.12
CA MET A 1 11.99 -15.07 -40.46
C MET A 1 12.25 -15.00 -38.97
N SER A 2 11.66 -13.97 -38.39
CA SER A 2 11.79 -13.47 -37.02
C SER A 2 11.17 -14.46 -36.04
N GLN A 3 12.00 -15.09 -35.21
CA GLN A 3 11.53 -15.88 -34.07
C GLN A 3 11.20 -14.89 -32.94
N SER A 4 9.92 -14.52 -32.86
CA SER A 4 9.34 -13.88 -31.69
C SER A 4 9.20 -14.95 -30.60
N SER A 5 10.15 -15.00 -29.67
CA SER A 5 9.97 -15.71 -28.41
C SER A 5 8.93 -14.96 -27.57
N GLU A 6 7.67 -15.36 -27.67
CA GLU A 6 6.62 -14.97 -26.73
C GLU A 6 6.99 -15.48 -25.34
N ILE A 7 7.43 -14.57 -24.48
CA ILE A 7 7.57 -14.81 -23.05
C ILE A 7 6.13 -14.95 -22.51
N SER A 8 5.71 -16.17 -22.21
CA SER A 8 4.46 -16.42 -21.48
C SER A 8 4.64 -15.93 -20.03
N LEU A 9 4.37 -14.65 -19.80
CA LEU A 9 4.21 -14.11 -18.46
C LEU A 9 3.13 -14.96 -17.75
N PRO A 10 3.35 -15.45 -16.52
CA PRO A 10 2.27 -16.01 -15.73
C PRO A 10 1.20 -14.91 -15.63
N ARG A 11 0.08 -15.10 -16.32
CA ARG A 11 -1.00 -14.10 -16.36
C ARG A 11 -1.60 -13.88 -14.98
N ASP A 12 -1.41 -14.85 -14.08
CA ASP A 12 -1.88 -14.81 -12.71
C ASP A 12 -0.69 -14.91 -11.77
N ILE A 13 -0.28 -13.76 -11.23
CA ILE A 13 0.54 -13.72 -10.03
C ILE A 13 -0.36 -14.20 -8.90
N THR A 14 -0.06 -15.38 -8.37
CA THR A 14 -0.78 -15.96 -7.25
C THR A 14 0.08 -16.00 -5.99
N ASP A 15 -0.57 -15.91 -4.83
CA ASP A 15 0.10 -16.11 -3.55
C ASP A 15 0.28 -17.61 -3.23
N LYS A 16 0.83 -17.94 -2.05
CA LYS A 16 1.04 -19.34 -1.63
C LYS A 16 -0.27 -20.16 -1.45
N PHE A 17 -1.42 -19.49 -1.44
CA PHE A 17 -2.75 -20.10 -1.37
C PHE A 17 -3.47 -20.06 -2.72
N ASP A 18 -2.75 -19.78 -3.81
CA ASP A 18 -3.24 -19.73 -5.18
C ASP A 18 -4.31 -18.65 -5.44
N ARG A 19 -4.30 -17.57 -4.64
CA ARG A 19 -5.21 -16.43 -4.84
C ARG A 19 -4.59 -15.44 -5.81
N PRO A 20 -5.30 -15.01 -6.88
CA PRO A 20 -4.77 -14.03 -7.82
C PRO A 20 -4.74 -12.62 -7.21
N VAL A 21 -3.72 -11.85 -7.56
CA VAL A 21 -3.67 -10.41 -7.25
C VAL A 21 -4.74 -9.68 -8.07
N ARG A 22 -5.59 -8.88 -7.42
CA ARG A 22 -6.69 -8.14 -8.07
C ARG A 22 -6.71 -6.66 -7.72
N ASP A 23 -6.53 -6.35 -6.43
CA ASP A 23 -6.71 -5.01 -5.89
C ASP A 23 -5.42 -4.52 -5.25
N LEU A 24 -5.07 -3.27 -5.55
CA LEU A 24 -3.99 -2.54 -4.88
C LEU A 24 -4.59 -1.45 -4.01
N ARG A 25 -4.39 -1.56 -2.69
CA ARG A 25 -4.77 -0.52 -1.72
C ARG A 25 -3.56 0.36 -1.42
N ILE A 26 -3.66 1.63 -1.77
CA ILE A 26 -2.60 2.61 -1.54
C ILE A 26 -2.98 3.49 -0.34
N SER A 27 -2.16 3.47 0.70
CA SER A 27 -2.31 4.34 1.87
C SER A 27 -1.53 5.63 1.63
N VAL A 28 -2.23 6.72 1.34
CA VAL A 28 -1.62 8.02 0.99
C VAL A 28 -1.10 8.81 2.19
N THR A 29 -1.63 8.55 3.39
CA THR A 29 -1.22 9.23 4.60
C THR A 29 -1.54 8.39 5.84
N ASP A 30 -0.76 8.61 6.89
CA ASP A 30 -0.94 8.08 8.24
C ASP A 30 -1.75 9.03 9.15
N ARG A 31 -2.05 10.25 8.68
CA ARG A 31 -2.78 11.26 9.45
C ARG A 31 -4.28 11.10 9.28
N CYS A 32 -5.00 11.08 10.40
CA CYS A 32 -6.46 11.08 10.45
C CYS A 32 -6.96 12.25 11.30
N ASN A 33 -8.06 12.88 10.90
CA ASN A 33 -8.75 13.93 11.65
C ASN A 33 -9.64 13.38 12.78
N PHE A 34 -9.92 12.07 12.77
CA PHE A 34 -10.65 11.39 13.82
C PHE A 34 -9.74 10.60 14.76
N ARG A 35 -10.25 10.31 15.96
CA ARG A 35 -9.64 9.44 16.97
C ARG A 35 -10.60 8.34 17.35
N CYS A 36 -10.90 7.48 16.38
CA CYS A 36 -11.81 6.36 16.58
C CYS A 36 -11.19 5.37 17.59
N PRO A 37 -11.90 4.99 18.67
CA PRO A 37 -11.33 4.12 19.72
C PRO A 37 -10.82 2.76 19.22
N TYR A 38 -11.39 2.26 18.13
CA TYR A 38 -11.05 0.96 17.53
C TYR A 38 -9.93 1.04 16.47
N CYS A 39 -9.51 2.24 16.06
CA CYS A 39 -8.56 2.44 14.97
C CYS A 39 -7.38 3.31 15.39
N MET A 40 -7.67 4.53 15.89
CA MET A 40 -6.67 5.48 16.38
C MET A 40 -7.10 6.02 17.74
N PRO A 41 -6.99 5.21 18.81
CA PRO A 41 -7.32 5.64 20.16
C PRO A 41 -6.48 6.86 20.59
N ALA A 42 -7.11 7.83 21.23
CA ALA A 42 -6.49 9.11 21.57
C ALA A 42 -5.37 8.98 22.60
N GLU A 43 -5.41 7.93 23.43
CA GLU A 43 -4.38 7.62 24.42
C GLU A 43 -3.04 7.25 23.77
N ILE A 44 -3.09 6.70 22.55
CA ILE A 44 -1.91 6.24 21.79
C ILE A 44 -1.53 7.27 20.71
N PHE A 45 -2.51 7.79 19.97
CA PHE A 45 -2.33 8.68 18.81
C PHE A 45 -2.64 10.16 19.13
N GLY A 46 -2.47 10.55 20.40
CA GLY A 46 -2.70 11.91 20.89
C GLY A 46 -1.60 12.90 20.48
N GLU A 47 -1.45 13.97 21.26
CA GLU A 47 -0.55 15.08 20.94
C GLU A 47 0.94 14.70 20.86
N LYS A 48 1.34 13.60 21.49
CA LYS A 48 2.72 13.11 21.53
C LYS A 48 3.05 12.12 20.41
N TYR A 49 2.08 11.77 19.57
CA TYR A 49 2.33 10.82 18.50
C TYR A 49 3.03 11.49 17.32
N GLU A 50 4.24 11.04 17.02
CA GLU A 50 5.00 11.51 15.87
C GLU A 50 4.54 10.77 14.61
N PHE A 51 3.79 11.50 13.77
CA PHE A 51 3.45 11.04 12.43
C PHE A 51 4.67 11.01 11.52
N LEU A 52 4.59 10.21 10.45
CA LEU A 52 5.64 10.12 9.44
C LEU A 52 6.03 11.52 8.93
N PRO A 53 7.35 11.82 8.93
CA PRO A 53 7.89 12.99 8.26
C PRO A 53 7.52 12.96 6.77
N ARG A 54 7.29 14.14 6.18
CA ARG A 54 6.90 14.25 4.75
C ARG A 54 7.83 13.51 3.78
N PRO A 55 9.17 13.50 3.96
CA PRO A 55 10.07 12.78 3.04
C PRO A 55 9.91 11.26 3.05
N HIS A 56 9.21 10.69 4.04
CA HIS A 56 8.98 9.25 4.15
C HIS A 56 7.61 8.84 3.60
N ILE A 57 6.85 9.77 3.05
CA ILE A 57 5.59 9.50 2.35
C ILE A 57 5.90 9.47 0.86
N LEU A 58 5.36 8.47 0.16
CA LEU A 58 5.52 8.32 -1.29
C LEU A 58 5.10 9.58 -2.03
N THR A 59 5.87 9.96 -3.05
CA THR A 59 5.47 11.04 -3.96
C THR A 59 4.39 10.54 -4.91
N PHE A 60 3.76 11.47 -5.62
CA PHE A 60 2.74 11.11 -6.60
C PHE A 60 3.34 10.32 -7.78
N GLU A 61 4.61 10.55 -8.12
CA GLU A 61 5.32 9.87 -9.20
C GLU A 61 5.75 8.44 -8.82
N GLU A 62 5.80 8.12 -7.53
CA GLU A 62 6.12 6.78 -7.03
C GLU A 62 4.88 5.88 -6.88
N ILE A 63 3.69 6.48 -6.93
CA ILE A 63 2.37 5.81 -6.84
C ILE A 63 1.92 5.35 -8.23
#